data_AF-A0A6S5RPQ5-F1
#
_entry.id   AF-A0A6S5RPQ5-F1
#
_cell.length_a   1.000
_cell.length_b   1.000
_cell.length_c   1.000
_cell.angle_alpha   90.00
_cell.angle_beta   90.00
_cell.angle_gamma   90.00
#
_symmetry.space_group_name_H-M   'P 1'
#
loop_
_entity.id
_entity.type
_entity.pdbx_description
1 polymer ?
#
loop_
_entity_poly.entity_id
_entity_poly.type
_entity_poly.pdbx_seq_one_letter_code
_entity_poly.pdbx_strand_id
1 'polypeptide(L)' 'MGIEKGKAFQQRDIYIDYDFEDVMFRWDHRQGQVFVKFYGQSESVEPVPQDSRLYNEALRFGEEITREAYEAGKPRE' A
#
# COMPACT_ATOMS: atom_id res chain seq x y z
N MET A 1 8.54 1.40 -13.48
CA MET A 1 7.26 1.78 -14.11
C MET A 1 6.29 1.96 -12.95
N GLY A 2 5.75 3.16 -12.75
CA GLY A 2 4.87 3.44 -11.61
C GLY A 2 3.54 2.71 -11.72
N ILE A 3 2.88 2.48 -10.59
CA ILE A 3 1.58 1.81 -10.56
C ILE A 3 0.52 2.81 -11.06
N GLU A 4 -0.01 2.59 -12.26
CA GLU A 4 -1.06 3.45 -12.82
C GLU A 4 -2.39 3.24 -12.07
N LYS A 5 -2.88 4.31 -11.40
CA LYS A 5 -4.12 4.35 -10.60
C LYS A 5 -5.42 3.91 -11.32
N GLY A 6 -5.37 3.57 -12.61
CA GLY A 6 -6.54 3.38 -13.47
C GLY A 6 -7.33 2.10 -13.20
N LYS A 7 -7.21 1.12 -14.11
CA LYS A 7 -8.11 -0.03 -14.16
C LYS A 7 -7.85 -1.08 -13.06
N ALA A 8 -6.64 -1.15 -12.52
CA ALA A 8 -6.27 -2.16 -11.53
C ALA A 8 -6.97 -1.89 -10.18
N PHE A 9 -7.04 -0.62 -9.77
CA PHE A 9 -7.64 -0.18 -8.49
C PHE A 9 -9.14 -0.41 -8.41
N GLN A 10 -9.83 -0.59 -9.55
CA GLN A 10 -11.26 -0.87 -9.59
C GLN A 10 -11.58 -2.36 -9.75
N GLN A 11 -10.59 -3.18 -10.10
CA GLN A 11 -10.79 -4.61 -10.38
C GLN A 11 -10.31 -5.53 -9.28
N ARG A 12 -9.32 -5.11 -8.48
CA ARG A 12 -8.71 -5.93 -7.43
C ARG A 12 -8.10 -5.08 -6.32
N ASP A 13 -7.88 -5.72 -5.18
CA ASP A 13 -7.07 -5.15 -4.10
C ASP A 13 -5.61 -5.03 -4.55
N ILE A 14 -4.96 -3.92 -4.19
CA ILE A 14 -3.58 -3.64 -4.56
C ILE A 14 -2.75 -3.50 -3.30
N TYR A 15 -1.58 -4.13 -3.30
CA TYR A 15 -0.65 -4.08 -2.19
C TYR A 15 0.62 -3.44 -2.70
N ILE A 16 1.12 -2.45 -1.98
CA ILE A 16 2.26 -1.65 -2.39
C ILE A 16 3.25 -1.68 -1.26
N ASP A 17 4.49 -2.01 -1.59
CA ASP A 17 5.62 -1.95 -0.68
C ASP A 17 6.42 -0.68 -0.95
N TYR A 18 6.64 0.10 0.09
CA TYR A 18 7.47 1.29 0.03
C TYR A 18 8.58 1.19 1.07
N ASP A 19 9.62 0.45 0.69
CA ASP A 19 10.82 0.15 1.46
C ASP A 19 11.54 1.42 1.95
N PHE A 20 11.49 2.51 1.18
CA PHE A 20 12.15 3.78 1.53
C PHE A 20 11.62 4.42 2.83
N GLU A 21 10.33 4.24 3.15
CA GLU A 21 9.72 4.70 4.41
C GLU A 21 9.32 3.53 5.32
N ASP A 22 9.84 2.32 5.06
CA ASP A 22 9.53 1.10 5.82
C ASP A 22 8.01 0.88 5.99
N VAL A 23 7.27 1.10 4.90
CA VAL A 23 5.80 1.15 4.95
C VAL A 23 5.18 0.40 3.77
N MET A 24 4.08 -0.29 4.06
CA MET A 24 3.26 -0.96 3.06
C MET A 24 1.88 -0.30 3.00
N PHE A 25 1.29 -0.26 1.81
CA PHE A 25 -0.08 0.18 1.61
C PHE A 25 -0.94 -0.93 1.05
N ARG A 26 -2.18 -0.98 1.51
CA ARG A 26 -3.23 -1.84 0.98
C ARG A 26 -4.37 -0.98 0.46
N TRP A 27 -4.61 -1.04 -0.84
CA TRP A 27 -5.80 -0.49 -1.46
C TRP A 27 -6.94 -1.50 -1.42
N ASP A 28 -8.00 -1.16 -0.71
CA ASP A 28 -9.25 -1.89 -0.68
C ASP A 28 -10.18 -1.33 -1.77
N HIS A 29 -10.31 -2.05 -2.88
CA HIS A 29 -11.12 -1.60 -4.02
C HIS A 29 -12.63 -1.61 -3.72
N ARG A 30 -13.07 -2.42 -2.75
CA ARG A 30 -14.49 -2.53 -2.39
C ARG A 30 -14.96 -1.33 -1.60
N GLN A 31 -14.12 -0.85 -0.68
CA GLN A 31 -14.41 0.31 0.16
C GLN A 31 -13.86 1.61 -0.45
N GLY A 32 -12.93 1.53 -1.41
CA GLY A 32 -12.23 2.68 -1.95
C GLY A 32 -11.31 3.33 -0.92
N GLN A 33 -10.76 2.54 0.00
CA GLN A 33 -9.95 2.99 1.12
C GLN A 33 -8.52 2.47 1.00
N VAL A 34 -7.57 3.28 1.46
CA VAL A 34 -6.16 2.90 1.57
C VAL A 34 -5.87 2.61 3.04
N PHE A 35 -5.30 1.47 3.34
CA PHE A 35 -4.74 1.14 4.64
C PHE A 35 -3.22 1.19 4.57
N VAL A 36 -2.59 1.55 5.68
CA VAL A 36 -1.13 1.68 5.79
C VAL A 36 -0.63 0.76 6.90
N LYS A 37 0.46 0.02 6.65
CA LYS A 37 1.08 -0.92 7.57
C LYS A 37 2.58 -0.67 7.58
N PHE A 38 3.10 -0.18 8.70
CA PHE A 38 4.54 -0.01 8.88
C PHE A 38 5.22 -1.35 9.13
N TYR A 39 6.48 -1.48 8.73
CA TYR A 39 7.28 -2.67 8.97
C TYR A 39 7.41 -2.94 10.48
N GLY A 40 7.28 -4.21 10.86
CA GLY A 40 7.23 -4.62 12.26
C GLY A 40 6.00 -4.14 13.06
N GLN A 41 5.05 -3.44 12.45
CA GLN A 41 3.80 -3.01 13.09
C GLN A 41 2.57 -3.65 12.44
N SER A 42 1.44 -3.58 13.15
CA SER A 42 0.15 -3.97 12.61
C SER A 42 -0.37 -2.95 11.60
N GLU A 43 -1.30 -3.39 10.74
CA GLU A 43 -2.03 -2.48 9.84
C GLU A 43 -2.75 -1.40 10.67
N SER A 44 -2.64 -0.15 10.21
CA SER A 44 -3.34 0.98 10.82
C SER A 44 -4.84 0.76 10.67
N VAL A 45 -5.56 0.93 11.78
CA VAL A 45 -7.03 0.82 11.81
C VAL A 45 -7.66 1.99 11.03
N GLU A 46 -6.97 3.13 10.98
CA GLU A 46 -7.44 4.32 10.28
C GLU A 46 -7.01 4.29 8.80
N PRO A 47 -7.96 4.40 7.86
CA PRO A 47 -7.65 4.49 6.45
C PRO A 47 -6.99 5.84 6.15
N VAL A 48 -5.95 5.82 5.32
CA VAL A 48 -5.28 7.02 4.84
C VAL A 48 -6.03 7.63 3.65
N PRO A 49 -6.05 8.96 3.52
CA PRO A 49 -6.64 9.59 2.36
C PRO A 49 -5.88 9.21 1.08
N GLN A 50 -6.61 8.92 0.00
CA GLN A 50 -6.04 8.60 -1.32
C GLN A 50 -5.21 9.74 -1.94
N ASP A 51 -5.37 10.97 -1.42
CA ASP A 51 -4.59 12.15 -1.79
C ASP A 51 -3.36 12.34 -0.89
N SER A 52 -3.15 11.45 0.09
CA SER A 52 -1.99 11.49 0.96
C SER A 52 -0.71 11.51 0.15
N ARG A 53 0.20 12.39 0.54
CA ARG A 53 1.51 12.54 -0.09
C ARG A 53 2.28 11.21 -0.04
N LEU A 54 2.27 10.55 1.12
CA LEU A 54 2.91 9.24 1.34
C LEU A 54 2.42 8.18 0.33
N TYR A 55 1.10 8.11 0.15
CA TYR A 55 0.49 7.15 -0.76
C TYR A 55 0.82 7.46 -2.23
N ASN A 56 0.82 8.74 -2.61
CA ASN A 56 1.24 9.16 -3.95
C ASN A 56 2.73 8.87 -4.21
N GLU A 57 3.59 9.01 -3.19
CA GLU A 57 5.01 8.65 -3.27
C GLU A 57 5.18 7.14 -3.40
N ALA A 58 4.48 6.34 -2.59
CA ALA A 58 4.47 4.88 -2.68
C ALA A 58 3.95 4.36 -4.03
N LEU A 59 2.98 5.02 -4.66
CA LEU A 59 2.53 4.63 -6.01
C LEU A 59 3.55 4.94 -7.11
N ARG A 60 4.36 5.99 -6.93
CA ARG A 60 5.37 6.42 -7.90
C ARG A 60 6.68 5.67 -7.74
N PHE A 61 7.09 5.42 -6.51
CA PHE A 61 8.41 4.92 -6.14
C PHE A 61 8.37 3.55 -5.44
N GLY A 62 7.22 3.14 -4.91
CA GLY A 62 7.04 1.82 -4.34
C GLY A 62 6.79 0.76 -5.41
N GLU A 63 6.73 -0.49 -4.94
CA GLU A 63 6.59 -1.69 -5.76
C GLU A 63 5.25 -2.37 -5.48
N GLU A 64 4.55 -2.84 -6.51
CA GLU A 64 3.35 -3.67 -6.32
C GLU A 64 3.79 -5.04 -5.80
N ILE A 65 3.33 -5.40 -4.61
CA ILE A 65 3.57 -6.70 -4.00
C ILE A 65 2.30 -7.55 -4.01
N THR A 66 2.46 -8.84 -3.72
CA THR A 66 1.32 -9.73 -3.52
C THR A 66 0.70 -9.55 -2.14
N ARG A 67 -0.56 -9.97 -2.00
CA ARG A 67 -1.24 -10.05 -0.70
C ARG A 67 -0.41 -10.85 0.32
N GLU A 68 0.16 -11.97 -0.11
CA GLU A 68 0.97 -12.84 0.75
C GLU A 68 2.19 -12.11 1.32
N ALA A 69 2.88 -11.29 0.52
CA ALA A 69 4.00 -10.49 1.00
C ALA A 69 3.55 -9.42 2.01
N TYR A 70 2.39 -8.79 1.79
CA TYR A 70 1.82 -7.82 2.72
C TYR A 70 1.39 -8.47 4.05
N GLU A 71 0.79 -9.66 3.98
CA GLU A 71 0.36 -10.45 5.14
C GLU A 71 1.56 -10.94 5.95
N ALA A 72 2.60 -11.47 5.28
CA ALA A 72 3.87 -11.82 5.91
C ALA A 72 4.49 -10.60 6.62
N GLY A 73 4.38 -9.44 5.98
CA GLY A 73 4.99 -8.20 6.42
C GLY A 73 6.53 -8.25 6.36
N LYS A 74 7.16 -7.09 6.47
CA LYS A 74 8.61 -7.00 6.58
C LYS A 74 9.06 -6.68 8.01
N PRO A 75 10.19 -7.25 8.46
CA PRO A 75 10.85 -6.79 9.66
C PRO A 75 11.38 -5.36 9.43
N ARG A 76 11.39 -4.54 10.48
CA ARG A 76 12.09 -3.25 10.47
C ARG A 76 13.57 -3.54 10.70
N GLU A 77 14.42 -3.25 9.70
CA GLU A 77 15.88 -3.37 9.82
C GLU A 77 16.50 -2.20 10.62
#